data_AF-A0A968BT69-F1
#
_entry.id   AF-A0A968BT69-F1
#
_cell.length_a   1.000
_cell.length_b   1.000
_cell.length_c   1.000
_cell.angle_alpha   90.00
_cell.angle_beta   90.00
_cell.angle_gamma   90.00
#
_symmetry.space_group_name_H-M   'P 1'
#
loop_
_entity.id
_entity.type
_entity.pdbx_description
1 polymer ?
#
loop_
_entity_poly.entity_id
_entity_poly.type
_entity_poly.pdbx_seq_one_letter_code
_entity_poly.pdbx_strand_id
1 'polypeptide(L)'
;MKEAEEMLPSEGEGPRRYKHPEYPEEDTIPFFPNYIILEVIVGFMLLAALIVLASLLPVGLEEKADPFSTPEHIKPEWYFLWIYQFIKLPPFVLGPGIAAGLAGILIPAIGIVLLILLPFLDRKAERKPSKRRLAMAITFVILVIFVALSIWGWYS
;
A
#
# COMPACT_ATOMS: atom_id res chain seq x y z
N MET A 1 -4.42 -35.87 -33.37
CA MET A 1 -2.97 -36.13 -33.54
C MET A 1 -2.36 -35.14 -34.52
N LYS A 2 -2.85 -35.02 -35.76
CA LYS A 2 -2.35 -34.03 -36.75
C LYS A 2 -2.46 -32.56 -36.32
N GLU A 3 -3.56 -32.16 -35.66
CA GLU A 3 -3.74 -30.77 -35.18
C GLU A 3 -2.79 -30.37 -34.04
N ALA A 4 -2.31 -31.33 -33.23
CA ALA A 4 -1.38 -31.05 -32.14
C ALA A 4 0.06 -30.83 -32.66
N GLU A 5 0.38 -31.45 -33.80
CA GLU A 5 1.68 -31.35 -34.46
C GLU A 5 1.82 -30.03 -35.23
N GLU A 6 0.71 -29.45 -35.70
CA GLU A 6 0.65 -28.13 -36.33
C GLU A 6 0.72 -26.97 -35.32
N MET A 7 0.43 -27.22 -34.04
CA MET A 7 0.64 -26.23 -32.98
C MET A 7 2.09 -26.14 -32.50
N LEU A 8 2.90 -27.16 -32.77
CA LEU A 8 4.32 -27.17 -32.42
C LEU A 8 5.07 -26.19 -33.35
N PRO A 9 5.99 -25.38 -32.80
CA PRO A 9 6.82 -24.50 -33.61
C PRO A 9 7.53 -25.31 -34.71
N SER A 10 7.52 -24.82 -35.94
CA SER A 10 8.33 -25.40 -37.02
C SER A 10 9.81 -25.37 -36.60
N GLU A 11 10.60 -26.39 -36.99
CA GLU A 11 12.03 -26.44 -36.67
C GLU A 11 12.73 -25.17 -37.20
N GLY A 12 12.98 -24.20 -36.31
CA GLY A 12 13.57 -22.90 -36.65
C GLY A 12 12.81 -21.70 -36.10
N GLU A 13 11.53 -21.84 -35.72
CA GLU A 13 10.80 -20.80 -35.02
C GLU A 13 11.09 -20.89 -33.51
N GLY A 14 11.74 -19.87 -32.97
CA GLY A 14 11.88 -19.68 -31.52
C GLY A 14 10.49 -19.66 -30.85
N PRO A 15 10.40 -19.87 -29.54
CA PRO A 15 9.12 -19.95 -28.83
C PRO A 15 8.24 -18.74 -29.20
N ARG A 16 7.03 -19.00 -29.72
CA ARG A 16 6.08 -17.95 -30.11
C ARG A 16 5.84 -17.04 -28.90
N ARG A 17 6.49 -15.88 -28.89
CA ARG A 17 6.26 -14.85 -27.86
C ARG A 17 4.82 -14.40 -28.00
N TYR A 18 4.09 -14.46 -26.89
CA TYR A 18 2.73 -13.96 -26.84
C TYR A 18 2.73 -12.45 -27.12
N LYS A 19 2.18 -12.06 -28.27
CA LYS A 19 2.05 -10.66 -28.68
C LYS A 19 0.88 -10.03 -27.93
N HIS A 20 1.16 -9.18 -26.94
CA HIS A 20 0.12 -8.51 -26.20
C HIS A 20 -0.52 -7.43 -27.10
N PRO A 21 -1.83 -7.46 -27.39
CA PRO A 21 -2.48 -6.53 -28.32
C PRO A 21 -2.38 -5.05 -27.88
N GLU A 22 -2.20 -4.84 -26.58
CA GLU A 22 -2.15 -3.51 -25.94
C GLU A 22 -0.73 -2.96 -25.76
N TYR A 23 0.31 -3.80 -25.84
CA TYR A 23 1.71 -3.39 -25.70
C TYR A 23 2.52 -3.92 -26.88
N PRO A 24 2.80 -3.08 -27.90
CA PRO A 24 3.69 -3.46 -28.99
C PRO A 24 5.02 -3.96 -28.42
N GLU A 25 5.61 -5.00 -29.00
CA GLU A 25 6.88 -5.56 -28.50
C GLU A 25 8.00 -4.52 -28.44
N GLU A 26 7.91 -3.47 -29.28
CA GLU A 26 8.80 -2.30 -29.30
C GLU A 26 8.84 -1.53 -27.97
N ASP A 27 7.76 -1.59 -27.16
CA ASP A 27 7.66 -0.90 -25.88
C ASP A 27 8.10 -1.77 -24.68
N THR A 28 8.57 -3.00 -24.92
CA THR A 28 8.91 -3.95 -23.86
C THR A 28 10.40 -4.29 -23.82
N ILE A 29 10.97 -4.35 -22.63
CA ILE A 29 12.36 -4.81 -22.41
C ILE A 29 12.35 -6.16 -21.67
N PRO A 30 13.33 -7.05 -21.93
CA PRO A 30 13.42 -8.30 -21.19
C PRO A 30 13.71 -8.03 -19.72
N PHE A 31 13.01 -8.77 -18.83
CA PHE A 31 13.13 -8.62 -17.38
C PHE A 31 14.57 -8.88 -16.90
N PHE A 32 15.17 -9.98 -17.35
CA PHE A 32 16.58 -10.26 -17.12
C PHE A 32 17.39 -9.94 -18.38
N PRO A 33 18.53 -9.25 -18.27
CA PRO A 33 19.13 -8.69 -17.05
C PRO A 33 18.65 -7.27 -16.72
N ASN A 34 17.98 -6.59 -17.66
CA ASN A 34 17.79 -5.15 -17.63
C ASN A 34 17.05 -4.65 -16.39
N TYR A 35 15.89 -5.23 -16.09
CA TYR A 35 15.05 -4.80 -14.97
C TYR A 35 15.63 -5.23 -13.61
N ILE A 36 16.23 -6.44 -13.55
CA ILE A 36 16.89 -6.93 -12.33
C ILE A 36 18.04 -6.03 -11.89
N ILE A 37 18.88 -5.56 -12.82
CA ILE A 37 19.98 -4.65 -12.49
C ILE A 37 19.44 -3.35 -11.89
N LEU A 38 18.37 -2.79 -12.46
CA LEU A 38 17.73 -1.58 -11.93
C LEU A 38 17.18 -1.79 -10.52
N GLU A 39 16.47 -2.90 -10.27
CA GLU A 39 15.94 -3.25 -8.93
C GLU A 39 17.05 -3.40 -7.89
N VAL A 40 18.18 -4.03 -8.26
CA VAL A 40 19.33 -4.17 -7.35
C VAL A 40 19.96 -2.80 -7.03
N ILE A 41 20.14 -1.94 -8.05
CA ILE A 41 20.70 -0.60 -7.84
C ILE A 41 19.76 0.24 -6.95
N VAL A 42 18.46 0.24 -7.23
CA VAL A 42 17.46 0.94 -6.41
C VAL A 42 17.43 0.37 -4.98
N GLY A 43 17.48 -0.94 -4.82
CA GLY A 43 17.55 -1.60 -3.52
C GLY A 43 18.76 -1.17 -2.70
N PHE A 44 19.95 -1.13 -3.31
CA PHE A 44 21.15 -0.63 -2.64
C PHE A 44 21.10 0.86 -2.34
N MET A 45 20.52 1.68 -3.22
CA MET A 45 20.32 3.11 -2.94
C MET A 45 19.38 3.34 -1.76
N LEU A 46 18.27 2.60 -1.68
CA LEU A 46 17.34 2.67 -0.53
C LEU A 46 18.01 2.20 0.77
N LEU A 47 18.77 1.10 0.72
CA LEU A 47 19.51 0.62 1.88
C LEU A 47 20.55 1.64 2.36
N ALA A 48 21.31 2.23 1.43
CA ALA A 48 22.28 3.28 1.75
C ALA A 48 21.59 4.50 2.37
N ALA A 49 20.45 4.94 1.81
CA ALA A 49 19.66 6.03 2.37
C ALA A 49 19.17 5.73 3.80
N LEU A 50 18.74 4.49 4.07
CA LEU A 50 18.35 4.06 5.42
C LEU A 50 19.52 4.05 6.40
N ILE A 51 20.70 3.57 5.98
CA ILE A 51 21.92 3.60 6.82
C ILE A 51 22.32 5.03 7.14
N VAL A 52 22.30 5.92 6.14
CA VAL A 52 22.60 7.35 6.34
C VAL A 52 21.58 7.97 7.29
N LEU A 53 20.29 7.73 7.10
CA LEU A 53 19.24 8.24 7.97
C LEU A 53 19.41 7.76 9.42
N ALA A 54 19.65 6.47 9.62
CA ALA A 54 19.87 5.88 10.94
C ALA A 54 21.15 6.40 11.63
N SER A 55 22.18 6.72 10.85
CA SER A 55 23.44 7.27 11.37
C SER A 55 23.32 8.76 11.74
N LEU A 56 22.51 9.53 10.99
CA LEU A 56 22.32 10.96 11.23
C LEU A 56 21.25 11.25 12.30
N LEU A 57 20.25 10.38 12.43
CA LEU A 57 19.14 10.51 13.38
C LEU A 57 19.03 9.23 14.24
N PRO A 58 20.00 8.97 15.14
CA PRO A 58 19.93 7.82 16.03
C PRO A 58 18.77 8.00 17.02
N VAL A 59 17.76 7.14 16.92
CA VAL A 59 16.72 7.04 17.94
C VAL A 59 17.32 6.22 19.09
N GLY A 60 17.51 6.86 20.25
CA GLY A 60 18.08 6.22 21.43
C GLY A 60 17.23 5.03 21.91
N LEU A 61 17.81 4.19 22.76
CA LEU A 61 17.04 3.16 23.46
C LEU A 61 16.15 3.84 24.51
N GLU A 62 14.87 3.47 24.52
CA GLU A 62 13.92 3.90 25.55
C GLU A 62 14.22 3.23 26.89
N GLU A 63 13.63 3.75 27.96
CA GLU A 63 13.71 3.12 29.29
C GLU A 63 13.07 1.73 29.27
N LYS A 64 13.51 0.87 30.21
CA LYS A 64 12.88 -0.44 30.35
C LYS A 64 11.41 -0.27 30.74
N ALA A 65 10.55 -1.04 30.09
CA ALA A 65 9.13 -1.04 30.37
C ALA A 65 8.83 -1.33 31.85
N ASP A 66 8.02 -0.47 32.47
CA ASP A 66 7.46 -0.65 33.80
C ASP A 66 5.96 -0.98 33.67
N PRO A 67 5.50 -2.18 34.09
CA PRO A 67 4.09 -2.56 33.98
C PRO A 67 3.16 -1.76 34.91
N PHE A 68 3.69 -1.02 35.89
CA PHE A 68 2.90 -0.22 36.82
C PHE A 68 2.91 1.28 36.49
N SER A 69 3.67 1.70 35.48
CA SER A 69 3.80 3.09 35.08
C SER A 69 3.58 3.26 33.58
N THR A 70 2.49 3.94 33.21
CA THR A 70 2.22 4.31 31.82
C THR A 70 2.74 5.73 31.57
N PRO A 71 3.65 5.95 30.61
CA PRO A 71 4.13 7.29 30.26
C PRO A 71 2.97 8.22 29.85
N GLU A 72 3.01 9.49 30.28
CA GLU A 72 1.92 10.46 30.05
C GLU A 72 1.69 10.79 28.55
N HIS A 73 2.70 10.63 27.70
CA HIS A 73 2.65 10.95 26.27
C HIS A 73 2.78 9.71 25.38
N ILE A 74 2.22 8.58 25.79
CA ILE A 74 2.26 7.36 25.00
C ILE A 74 1.44 7.50 23.69
N LYS A 75 2.14 7.44 22.57
CA LYS A 75 1.56 7.42 21.21
C LYS A 75 2.21 6.29 20.42
N PRO A 76 1.48 5.69 19.47
CA PRO A 76 2.08 4.72 18.58
C PRO A 76 2.98 5.41 17.55
N GLU A 77 3.69 4.60 16.78
CA GLU A 77 4.58 5.07 15.73
C GLU A 77 3.81 5.82 14.62
N TRP A 78 4.54 6.66 13.88
CA TRP A 78 3.95 7.61 12.93
C TRP A 78 3.05 6.98 11.87
N TYR A 79 3.34 5.75 11.44
CA TYR A 79 2.55 5.00 10.46
C TYR A 79 1.22 4.47 11.02
N PHE A 80 1.02 4.50 12.34
CA PHE A 80 -0.23 4.16 13.02
C PHE A 80 -1.03 5.36 13.52
N LEU A 81 -0.52 6.59 13.37
CA LEU A 81 -1.21 7.77 13.91
C LEU A 81 -2.60 8.00 13.31
N TRP A 82 -2.79 7.72 12.02
CA TRP A 82 -4.10 7.89 11.37
C TRP A 82 -5.15 6.96 11.97
N ILE A 83 -4.82 5.69 12.21
CA ILE A 83 -5.76 4.71 12.77
C ILE A 83 -5.97 4.95 14.27
N TYR A 84 -4.90 5.36 14.98
CA TYR A 84 -4.98 5.81 16.37
C TYR A 84 -5.97 6.96 16.52
N GLN A 85 -5.83 8.01 15.72
CA GLN A 85 -6.76 9.14 15.75
C GLN A 85 -8.17 8.74 15.33
N PHE A 86 -8.28 7.86 14.32
CA PHE A 86 -9.57 7.37 13.85
C PHE A 86 -10.35 6.64 14.96
N ILE A 87 -9.70 5.77 15.74
CA ILE A 87 -10.34 5.00 16.82
C ILE A 87 -10.82 5.91 17.96
N LYS A 88 -10.22 7.10 18.15
CA LYS A 88 -10.71 8.10 19.12
C LYS A 88 -11.98 8.84 18.67
N LEU A 89 -12.30 8.83 17.37
CA LEU A 89 -13.44 9.59 16.83
C LEU A 89 -14.80 9.08 17.34
N PRO A 90 -15.10 7.77 17.38
CA PRO A 90 -16.42 7.34 17.83
C PRO A 90 -16.72 7.67 19.29
N PRO A 91 -15.78 7.53 20.27
CA PRO A 91 -16.01 8.03 21.63
C PRO A 91 -16.22 9.55 21.69
N PHE A 92 -15.54 10.31 20.85
CA PHE A 92 -15.72 11.77 20.75
C PHE A 92 -17.11 12.16 20.20
N VAL A 93 -17.65 11.41 19.23
CA VAL A 93 -18.93 11.71 18.57
C VAL A 93 -20.13 11.10 19.31
N LEU A 94 -20.01 9.87 19.80
CA LEU A 94 -21.11 9.08 20.38
C LEU A 94 -21.11 9.10 21.92
N GLY A 95 -20.06 9.65 22.54
CA GLY A 95 -19.80 9.53 23.97
C GLY A 95 -19.08 8.22 24.34
N PRO A 96 -18.45 8.16 25.53
CA PRO A 96 -17.74 6.97 25.98
C PRO A 96 -18.72 5.82 26.24
N GLY A 97 -18.42 4.63 25.70
CA GLY A 97 -19.24 3.44 25.89
C GLY A 97 -18.83 2.29 24.98
N ILE A 98 -19.41 1.12 25.21
CA ILE A 98 -19.09 -0.10 24.46
C ILE A 98 -19.37 0.09 22.96
N ALA A 99 -20.47 0.77 22.61
CA ALA A 99 -20.83 1.05 21.23
C ALA A 99 -19.74 1.87 20.50
N ALA A 100 -19.18 2.89 21.17
CA ALA A 100 -18.12 3.70 20.62
C ALA A 100 -16.80 2.91 20.46
N GLY A 101 -16.47 2.06 21.45
CA GLY A 101 -15.31 1.16 21.36
C GLY A 101 -15.41 0.18 20.19
N LEU A 102 -16.59 -0.44 20.01
CA LEU A 102 -16.85 -1.33 18.89
C LEU A 102 -16.80 -0.61 17.55
N ALA A 103 -17.38 0.59 17.44
CA ALA A 103 -17.34 1.39 16.22
C ALA A 103 -15.89 1.74 15.82
N GLY A 104 -15.03 2.06 16.80
CA GLY A 104 -13.61 2.36 16.58
C GLY A 104 -12.86 1.20 15.92
N ILE A 105 -13.20 -0.03 16.24
CA ILE A 105 -12.55 -1.24 15.71
C ILE A 105 -13.20 -1.70 14.40
N LEU A 106 -14.54 -1.71 14.36
CA LEU A 106 -15.29 -2.28 13.24
C LEU A 106 -15.21 -1.42 11.98
N ILE A 107 -15.22 -0.09 12.09
CA ILE A 107 -15.22 0.78 10.92
C ILE A 107 -13.91 0.65 10.10
N PRO A 108 -12.70 0.72 10.70
CA PRO A 108 -11.46 0.47 9.97
C PRO A 108 -11.38 -0.95 9.40
N ALA A 109 -11.85 -1.96 10.15
CA ALA A 109 -11.87 -3.34 9.69
C ALA A 109 -12.74 -3.51 8.43
N ILE A 110 -13.94 -2.89 8.42
CA ILE A 110 -14.80 -2.85 7.24
C ILE A 110 -14.10 -2.14 6.08
N GLY A 111 -13.38 -1.04 6.36
CA GLY A 111 -12.57 -0.34 5.35
C GLY A 111 -11.53 -1.26 4.68
N ILE A 112 -10.80 -2.05 5.46
CA ILE A 112 -9.84 -3.04 4.93
C ILE A 112 -10.55 -4.10 4.09
N VAL A 113 -11.68 -4.64 4.57
CA VAL A 113 -12.47 -5.61 3.81
C VAL A 113 -12.94 -5.02 2.48
N LEU A 114 -13.38 -3.76 2.46
CA LEU A 114 -13.78 -3.07 1.22
C LEU A 114 -12.60 -2.90 0.25
N LEU A 115 -11.38 -2.65 0.75
CA LEU A 115 -10.17 -2.58 -0.08
C LEU A 115 -9.81 -3.96 -0.67
N ILE A 116 -9.94 -5.03 0.12
CA ILE A 116 -9.75 -6.41 -0.36
C ILE A 116 -10.80 -6.76 -1.43
N LEU A 117 -12.03 -6.29 -1.26
CA LEU A 117 -13.13 -6.50 -2.21
C LEU A 117 -13.10 -5.54 -3.41
N LEU A 118 -12.19 -4.57 -3.43
CA LEU A 118 -12.08 -3.56 -4.49
C LEU A 118 -12.04 -4.16 -5.91
N PRO A 119 -11.24 -5.20 -6.24
CA PRO A 119 -11.24 -5.79 -7.59
C PRO A 119 -12.60 -6.38 -8.02
N PHE A 120 -13.47 -6.75 -7.06
CA PHE A 120 -14.80 -7.28 -7.35
C PHE A 120 -15.87 -6.20 -7.44
N LEU A 121 -15.69 -5.09 -6.72
CA LEU A 121 -16.58 -3.92 -6.73
C LEU A 121 -16.33 -3.05 -7.97
N ASP A 122 -15.07 -2.93 -8.38
CA ASP A 122 -14.63 -2.08 -9.48
C ASP A 122 -14.52 -2.85 -10.80
N ARG A 123 -15.68 -3.15 -11.41
CA ARG A 123 -15.78 -3.95 -12.64
C ARG A 123 -15.67 -3.14 -13.94
N LYS A 124 -15.20 -1.89 -13.89
CA LYS A 124 -15.10 -1.06 -15.09
C LYS A 124 -14.03 -1.65 -16.03
N ALA A 125 -14.37 -1.73 -17.33
CA ALA A 125 -13.44 -2.22 -18.35
C ALA A 125 -12.21 -1.32 -18.53
N GLU A 126 -12.38 -0.01 -18.30
CA GLU A 126 -11.31 0.98 -18.38
C GLU A 126 -10.45 0.96 -17.10
N ARG A 127 -9.14 0.86 -17.26
CA ARG A 127 -8.15 0.78 -16.15
C ARG A 127 -7.29 2.04 -16.03
N LYS A 128 -7.24 2.89 -17.06
CA LYS A 128 -6.37 4.07 -17.07
C LYS A 128 -6.81 5.10 -16.01
N PRO A 129 -5.94 5.49 -15.06
CA PRO A 129 -6.28 6.45 -14.00
C PRO A 129 -6.86 7.77 -14.53
N SER A 130 -6.32 8.28 -15.64
CA SER A 130 -6.75 9.53 -16.28
C SER A 130 -8.19 9.52 -16.78
N LYS A 131 -8.74 8.34 -17.11
CA LYS A 131 -10.11 8.14 -17.56
C LYS A 131 -11.07 7.83 -16.40
N ARG A 132 -10.55 7.62 -15.20
CA ARG A 132 -11.29 7.24 -13.98
C ARG A 132 -11.33 8.35 -12.94
N ARG A 133 -11.67 9.56 -13.39
CA ARG A 133 -11.62 10.79 -12.56
C ARG A 133 -12.30 10.66 -11.21
N LEU A 134 -13.48 10.01 -11.15
CA LEU A 134 -14.21 9.83 -9.89
C LEU A 134 -13.50 8.87 -8.92
N ALA A 135 -13.00 7.73 -9.41
CA ALA A 135 -12.23 6.80 -8.56
C ALA A 135 -10.95 7.47 -8.05
N MET A 136 -10.24 8.19 -8.91
CA MET A 136 -9.04 8.95 -8.52
C MET A 136 -9.34 10.05 -7.52
N ALA A 137 -10.46 10.76 -7.66
CA ALA A 137 -10.89 11.78 -6.71
C ALA A 137 -11.21 11.18 -5.34
N ILE A 138 -11.93 10.05 -5.29
CA ILE A 138 -12.21 9.33 -4.04
C ILE A 138 -10.91 8.87 -3.37
N THR A 139 -10.02 8.22 -4.13
CA THR A 139 -8.72 7.79 -3.60
C THR A 139 -7.91 8.97 -3.08
N PHE A 140 -7.91 10.09 -3.79
CA PHE A 140 -7.23 11.30 -3.36
C PHE A 140 -7.82 11.85 -2.05
N VAL A 141 -9.15 11.92 -1.92
CA VAL A 141 -9.81 12.34 -0.68
C VAL A 141 -9.46 11.40 0.48
N ILE A 142 -9.44 10.08 0.25
CA ILE A 142 -9.02 9.09 1.28
C ILE A 142 -7.58 9.35 1.72
N LEU A 143 -6.65 9.60 0.78
CA LEU A 143 -5.26 9.91 1.10
C LEU A 143 -5.13 11.22 1.90
N VAL A 144 -5.88 12.26 1.53
CA VAL A 144 -5.92 13.52 2.28
C VAL A 144 -6.44 13.30 3.70
N ILE A 145 -7.49 12.48 3.87
CA ILE A 145 -8.00 12.10 5.20
C ILE A 145 -6.93 11.36 6.01
N PHE A 146 -6.20 10.42 5.41
CA PHE A 146 -5.12 9.68 6.08
C PHE A 146 -4.02 10.61 6.60
N VAL A 147 -3.58 11.56 5.77
CA VAL A 147 -2.57 12.55 6.16
C VAL A 147 -3.12 13.48 7.23
N ALA A 148 -4.34 13.99 7.07
CA ALA A 148 -4.97 14.88 8.05
C ALA A 148 -5.14 14.21 9.41
N LEU A 149 -5.57 12.94 9.45
CA LEU A 149 -5.68 12.16 10.69
C LEU A 149 -4.32 11.85 11.30
N SER A 150 -3.28 11.62 10.50
CA SER A 150 -1.91 11.43 11.01
C SER A 150 -1.39 12.69 11.70
N ILE A 151 -1.58 13.86 11.07
CA ILE A 151 -1.21 15.16 11.62
C ILE A 151 -2.02 15.44 12.90
N TRP A 152 -3.33 15.21 12.87
CA TRP A 152 -4.15 15.41 14.06
C TRP A 152 -3.76 14.44 15.18
N GLY A 153 -3.53 13.16 14.88
CA GLY A 153 -3.07 12.17 15.86
C GLY A 153 -1.73 12.55 16.51
N TRP A 154 -0.85 13.25 15.78
CA TRP A 154 0.39 13.78 16.31
C TRP A 154 0.16 14.90 17.34
N TYR A 155 -0.77 15.82 17.09
CA TYR A 155 -1.02 16.99 17.97
C TYR A 155 -2.12 16.78 19.03
N SER A 156 -2.92 15.72 18.90
CA SER A 156 -3.91 15.25 19.88
C SER A 156 -3.26 14.67 21.12
#